data_AF-A0A1I2D8E4-F1
#
_entry.id   AF-A0A1I2D8E4-F1
#
_cell.length_a   1.000
_cell.length_b   1.000
_cell.length_c   1.000
_cell.angle_alpha   90.00
_cell.angle_beta   90.00
_cell.angle_gamma   90.00
#
_symmetry.space_group_name_H-M   'P 1'
#
loop_
_entity.id
_entity.type
_entity.pdbx_description
1 polymer ?
#
loop_
_entity_poly.entity_id
_entity_poly.type
_entity_poly.pdbx_seq_one_letter_code
_entity_poly.pdbx_strand_id
1 'polypeptide(L)' 'MAINRKLITDADFEEALQRELRLRVFEDDFIVCSGGNIVRFDDTQVVIQTSVSDITYFSREQCEFFEMKRK' A
#
# COMPACT_ATOMS: atom_id res chain seq x y z
N MET A 1 -6.17 4.08 18.66
CA MET A 1 -5.66 2.71 18.43
C MET A 1 -5.38 2.61 16.95
N ALA A 2 -4.11 2.64 16.56
CA ALA A 2 -3.72 2.48 15.16
C ALA A 2 -3.77 0.98 14.85
N ILE A 3 -4.79 0.55 14.13
CA ILE A 3 -4.85 -0.80 13.58
C ILE A 3 -3.93 -0.77 12.37
N ASN A 4 -2.69 -1.23 12.53
CA ASN A 4 -1.78 -1.49 11.41
C ASN A 4 -2.19 -2.84 10.82
N ARG A 5 -3.23 -2.86 9.99
CA ARG A 5 -3.66 -4.10 9.31
C ARG A 5 -2.74 -4.31 8.11
N LYS A 6 -2.08 -5.46 8.07
CA LYS A 6 -1.26 -5.87 6.94
C LYS A 6 -2.19 -6.30 5.81
N LEU A 7 -1.97 -5.78 4.61
CA LEU A 7 -2.69 -6.21 3.42
C LEU A 7 -1.94 -7.40 2.82
N ILE A 8 -2.66 -8.51 2.68
CA ILE A 8 -2.10 -9.76 2.15
C ILE A 8 -3.00 -10.25 1.01
N THR A 9 -4.31 -10.18 1.20
CA THR A 9 -5.28 -10.67 0.22
C THR A 9 -5.69 -9.59 -0.77
N ASP A 10 -6.09 -10.01 -1.96
CA ASP A 10 -6.60 -9.13 -3.02
C ASP A 10 -7.77 -8.28 -2.53
N ALA A 11 -8.63 -8.86 -1.69
CA ALA A 11 -9.73 -8.16 -1.05
C ALA A 11 -9.25 -7.00 -0.16
N ASP A 12 -8.15 -7.17 0.59
CA ASP A 12 -7.58 -6.07 1.37
C ASP A 12 -7.09 -4.94 0.44
N PHE A 13 -6.39 -5.29 -0.65
CA PHE A 13 -5.88 -4.31 -1.61
C PHE A 13 -7.02 -3.57 -2.33
N GLU A 14 -8.08 -4.30 -2.69
CA GLU A 14 -9.27 -3.74 -3.30
C GLU A 14 -10.01 -2.79 -2.34
N GLU A 15 -10.18 -3.17 -1.07
CA GLU A 15 -10.75 -2.28 -0.04
C GLU A 15 -9.92 -1.00 0.10
N ALA A 16 -8.58 -1.12 0.13
CA ALA A 16 -7.70 0.04 0.27
C ALA A 16 -7.71 0.95 -0.97
N LEU A 17 -7.83 0.39 -2.17
CA LEU A 17 -8.01 1.15 -3.40
C LEU A 17 -9.37 1.86 -3.42
N GLN A 18 -10.47 1.15 -3.14
CA GLN A 18 -11.83 1.74 -3.16
C GLN A 18 -12.00 2.84 -2.12
N ARG A 19 -11.35 2.71 -0.96
CA ARG A 19 -11.45 3.66 0.15
C ARG A 19 -10.33 4.69 0.18
N GLU A 20 -9.45 4.67 -0.82
CA GLU A 20 -8.27 5.53 -0.93
C GLU A 20 -7.48 5.58 0.39
N LEU A 21 -7.31 4.40 1.02
CA LEU A 21 -6.63 4.30 2.30
C LEU A 21 -5.15 4.65 2.11
N ARG A 22 -4.60 5.36 3.08
CA ARG A 22 -3.15 5.57 3.14
C ARG A 22 -2.49 4.30 3.61
N LEU A 23 -1.40 3.96 2.97
CA LEU A 23 -0.66 2.74 3.22
C LEU A 23 0.81 3.06 3.41
N ARG A 24 1.49 2.13 4.06
CA ARG A 24 2.92 2.13 4.24
C ARG A 24 3.49 0.86 3.65
N VAL A 25 4.56 1.01 2.88
CA VAL A 25 5.24 -0.07 2.18
C VAL A 25 6.61 -0.26 2.82
N PHE A 26 6.93 -1.50 3.13
CA PHE A 26 8.23 -1.92 3.61
C PHE A 26 8.85 -2.88 2.61
N GLU A 27 10.15 -2.75 2.39
CA GLU A 27 10.95 -3.65 1.57
C GLU A 27 12.22 -3.97 2.35
N ASP A 28 12.47 -5.25 2.62
CA ASP A 28 13.67 -5.73 3.33
C ASP A 28 13.95 -4.98 4.66
N ASP A 29 12.93 -4.80 5.50
CA ASP A 29 12.99 -4.05 6.77
C ASP A 29 13.14 -2.51 6.63
N PHE A 30 13.21 -1.97 5.40
CA PHE A 30 13.26 -0.54 5.12
C PHE A 30 11.89 0.02 4.71
N ILE A 31 11.57 1.22 5.18
CA ILE A 31 10.38 1.96 4.74
C ILE A 31 10.69 2.62 3.39
N VAL A 32 10.17 2.05 2.31
CA VAL A 32 10.31 2.60 0.96
C VAL A 32 9.22 3.61 0.62
N CYS A 33 8.03 3.48 1.22
CA CYS A 33 6.94 4.42 1.02
C CYS A 33 6.09 4.58 2.28
N SER A 34 5.74 5.82 2.61
CA SER A 34 4.98 6.14 3.82
C SER A 34 3.85 7.12 3.53
N GLY A 35 2.62 6.60 3.45
CA GLY A 35 1.41 7.40 3.29
C GLY A 35 0.90 7.53 1.86
N GLY A 36 1.28 6.62 0.96
CA GLY A 36 0.73 6.54 -0.39
C GLY A 36 -0.60 5.79 -0.45
N ASN A 37 -1.39 6.01 -1.49
CA ASN A 37 -2.61 5.28 -1.79
C ASN A 37 -2.39 4.31 -2.95
N ILE A 38 -3.06 3.15 -2.95
CA ILE A 38 -3.04 2.26 -4.13
C ILE A 38 -3.89 2.90 -5.21
N VAL A 39 -3.29 3.10 -6.38
CA VAL A 39 -4.00 3.55 -7.59
C VAL A 39 -4.31 2.39 -8.52
N ARG A 40 -3.51 1.32 -8.44
CA ARG A 40 -3.70 0.09 -9.20
C ARG A 40 -2.94 -1.05 -8.52
N PHE A 41 -3.44 -2.26 -8.63
CA PHE A 41 -2.68 -3.46 -8.31
C PHE A 41 -2.94 -4.51 -9.38
N ASP A 42 -1.95 -5.36 -9.56
CA ASP A 42 -1.97 -6.53 -10.43
C ASP A 42 -1.46 -7.73 -9.59
N ASP A 43 -1.50 -8.93 -10.15
CA ASP A 43 -1.18 -10.17 -9.40
C ASP A 43 0.24 -10.15 -8.80
N THR A 44 1.19 -9.53 -9.53
CA THR A 44 2.62 -9.48 -9.19
C THR A 44 3.08 -8.15 -8.59
N GLN A 45 2.37 -7.05 -8.86
CA GLN A 45 2.84 -5.70 -8.55
C GLN A 45 1.71 -4.80 -8.06
N VAL A 46 2.04 -3.89 -7.15
CA VAL A 46 1.13 -2.90 -6.58
C VAL A 46 1.66 -1.51 -6.91
N VAL A 47 0.81 -0.70 -7.54
CA VAL A 47 1.11 0.67 -7.92
C VAL A 47 0.59 1.60 -6.86
N ILE A 48 1.51 2.32 -6.23
CA ILE A 48 1.19 3.27 -5.16
C ILE A 48 1.56 4.66 -5.60
N GLN A 49 0.64 5.59 -5.39
CA GLN A 49 0.85 7.01 -5.59
C GLN A 49 1.07 7.68 -4.24
N THR A 50 2.15 8.44 -4.09
CA THR A 50 2.41 9.21 -2.86
C THR A 50 2.06 10.67 -3.02
N SER A 51 2.19 11.19 -4.24
CA SER A 51 1.84 12.55 -4.63
C SER A 51 1.29 12.55 -6.05
N VAL A 52 0.65 13.64 -6.47
CA VAL A 52 -0.03 13.74 -7.78
C VAL A 52 0.92 13.42 -8.96
N SER A 53 2.22 13.61 -8.78
CA SER A 53 3.25 13.33 -9.80
C SER A 53 4.18 12.17 -9.45
N ASP A 54 3.93 11.46 -8.36
CA ASP A 54 4.87 10.50 -7.79
C ASP A 54 4.20 9.14 -7.63
N ILE A 55 4.48 8.24 -8.59
CA ILE A 55 3.91 6.90 -8.70
C ILE A 55 5.06 5.91 -8.64
N THR A 56 4.96 4.94 -7.74
CA THR A 56 5.97 3.89 -7.55
C THR A 56 5.33 2.51 -7.70
N TYR A 57 6.10 1.60 -8.29
CA TYR A 57 5.71 0.20 -8.50
C TYR A 57 6.42 -0.64 -7.46
N PHE A 58 5.65 -1.42 -6.69
CA PHE A 58 6.16 -2.30 -5.65
C PHE A 58 5.81 -3.75 -5.97
N SER A 59 6.73 -4.67 -5.75
CA SER A 59 6.48 -6.11 -5.94
C SER A 59 5.64 -6.65 -4.78
N ARG A 60 4.54 -7.33 -5.08
CA ARG A 60 3.64 -7.87 -4.03
C ARG A 60 4.31 -8.92 -3.16
N GLU A 61 5.21 -9.71 -3.74
CA GLU A 61 5.91 -10.79 -3.06
C GLU A 61 7.10 -10.31 -2.21
N GLN A 62 7.71 -9.18 -2.59
CA GLN A 62 8.90 -8.66 -1.91
C GLN A 62 8.58 -7.55 -0.91
N CYS A 63 7.46 -6.84 -1.11
CA CYS A 63 7.07 -5.70 -0.29
C CYS A 63 5.93 -6.08 0.67
N GLU A 64 5.97 -5.51 1.86
CA GLU A 64 4.90 -5.62 2.85
C GLU A 64 4.09 -4.33 2.91
N PHE A 65 2.77 -4.47 2.78
CA PHE A 65 1.84 -3.35 2.74
C PHE A 65 1.04 -3.29 4.04
N PHE A 66 0.98 -2.11 4.65
CA PHE A 66 0.25 -1.87 5.89
C PHE A 66 -0.68 -0.69 5.73
N GLU A 67 -1.96 -0.85 6.08
CA GLU A 67 -2.89 0.28 6.11
C GLU A 67 -2.63 1.19 7.31
N MET A 68 -2.76 2.49 7.06
CA MET A 68 -2.77 3.55 8.05
C MET A 68 -4.14 4.22 8.05
N LYS A 69 -4.97 3.86 9.03
CA LYS A 69 -6.22 4.57 9.26
C LYS A 69 -5.94 5.96 9.83
N ARG A 70 -6.33 7.02 9.12
CA ARG A 70 -6.52 8.33 9.75
C ARG A 70 -7.80 8.26 10.61
N LYS A 71 -7.67 8.68 11.87
CA LYS A 71 -8.75 8.75 12.85
C LYS A 71 -9.73 9.86 12.48
#